data_AF-A0A6M1ZKJ5-F1
#
_entry.id   AF-A0A6M1ZKJ5-F1
#
_cell.length_a   1.000
_cell.length_b   1.000
_cell.length_c   1.000
_cell.angle_alpha   90.00
_cell.angle_beta   90.00
_cell.angle_gamma   90.00
#
_symmetry.space_group_name_H-M   'P 1'
#
loop_
_entity.id
_entity.type
_entity.pdbx_description
1 polymer ?
#
loop_
_entity_poly.entity_id
_entity_poly.type
_entity_poly.pdbx_seq_one_letter_code
_entity_poly.pdbx_strand_id
1 'polypeptide(L)'
;MKLWLLTALILIAMIPFVLKADLTKKLLFSNKGYAKQIEVKTYVLTQEQVAQLFTDPNKEPIQLTVEELNKSDKNYFIVRVKNLGDIHAWGVLSCKARTVHNPFKIPIITIKDQFCDSVICLSGVVIAEAKNSLYPDMSYEWSELYTK
;
A
#
# COMPACT_ATOMS: atom_id res chain seq x y z
N MET A 1 -0.25 11.25 49.42
CA MET A 1 -1.04 10.76 48.26
C MET A 1 -1.95 11.90 47.82
N LYS A 2 -2.09 12.37 46.59
CA LYS A 2 -1.79 11.80 45.26
C LYS A 2 -2.15 12.86 44.18
N LEU A 3 -1.79 14.15 44.30
CA LEU A 3 -2.14 15.14 43.25
C LEU A 3 -1.43 14.79 41.91
N TRP A 4 -0.17 14.35 41.99
CA TRP A 4 0.60 13.79 40.87
C TRP A 4 0.03 12.48 40.31
N LEU A 5 -0.72 11.72 41.11
CA LEU A 5 -1.34 10.48 40.67
C LEU A 5 -2.68 10.75 39.98
N LEU A 6 -3.38 11.83 40.36
CA LEU A 6 -4.60 12.28 39.70
C LEU A 6 -4.30 12.83 38.30
N THR A 7 -3.24 13.63 38.16
CA THR A 7 -2.81 14.14 36.85
C THR A 7 -2.30 13.02 35.93
N ALA A 8 -1.58 12.04 36.47
CA ALA A 8 -1.17 10.85 35.72
C ALA A 8 -2.37 10.02 35.26
N LEU A 9 -3.38 9.82 36.11
CA LEU A 9 -4.61 9.08 35.76
C LEU A 9 -5.43 9.78 34.66
N ILE A 10 -5.52 11.12 34.68
CA ILE A 10 -6.22 11.88 33.65
C ILE A 10 -5.51 11.74 32.30
N LEU A 11 -4.18 11.85 32.26
CA LEU A 11 -3.41 11.63 31.03
C LEU A 11 -3.57 10.21 30.50
N ILE A 12 -3.52 9.19 31.37
CA ILE A 12 -3.72 7.79 30.99
C ILE A 12 -5.14 7.53 30.44
N ALA A 13 -6.17 8.16 31.02
CA ALA A 13 -7.55 8.02 30.55
C ALA A 13 -7.83 8.78 29.24
N MET A 14 -7.11 9.87 28.98
CA MET A 14 -7.26 10.68 27.75
C MET A 14 -6.62 10.02 26.53
N ILE A 15 -5.51 9.28 26.70
CA ILE A 15 -4.82 8.58 25.60
C ILE A 15 -5.74 7.65 24.80
N PRO A 16 -6.52 6.72 25.40
CA PRO A 16 -7.40 5.84 24.63
C PRO A 16 -8.58 6.59 23.99
N PHE A 17 -9.00 7.74 24.53
CA PHE A 17 -10.07 8.54 23.94
C PHE A 17 -9.61 9.26 22.67
N VAL A 18 -8.42 9.89 22.71
CA VAL A 18 -7.83 10.55 21.54
C VAL A 18 -7.56 9.54 20.43
N LEU A 19 -7.04 8.35 20.76
CA LEU A 19 -6.78 7.29 19.78
C LEU A 19 -8.06 6.79 19.11
N LYS A 20 -9.14 6.61 19.89
CA LYS A 20 -10.45 6.22 19.35
C LYS A 20 -11.02 7.30 18.45
N ALA A 21 -10.98 8.57 18.85
CA ALA A 21 -11.52 9.67 18.05
C ALA A 21 -10.82 9.82 16.69
N ASP A 22 -9.50 9.61 16.62
CA ASP A 22 -8.74 9.62 15.36
C ASP A 22 -9.15 8.46 14.42
N LEU A 23 -9.29 7.25 14.97
CA LEU A 23 -9.78 6.07 14.24
C LEU A 23 -11.20 6.28 13.70
N THR A 24 -12.12 6.83 14.50
CA THR A 24 -13.50 7.07 14.07
C THR A 24 -13.57 8.13 12.97
N LYS A 25 -12.77 9.21 13.06
CA LYS A 25 -12.70 10.22 12.00
C LYS A 25 -12.16 9.62 10.70
N LYS A 26 -11.05 8.89 10.74
CA LYS A 26 -10.47 8.23 9.56
C LYS A 26 -11.46 7.29 8.86
N LEU A 27 -12.27 6.57 9.63
CA LEU A 27 -13.29 5.67 9.07
C LEU A 27 -14.46 6.44 8.42
N LEU A 28 -14.90 7.54 9.03
CA LEU A 28 -16.06 8.32 8.56
C LEU A 28 -15.78 9.18 7.33
N PHE A 29 -14.53 9.61 7.13
CA PHE A 29 -14.15 10.44 5.97
C PHE A 29 -13.62 9.63 4.78
N SER A 30 -13.47 8.32 4.92
CA SER A 30 -13.00 7.45 3.84
C SER A 30 -14.09 7.23 2.79
N ASN A 31 -13.90 7.77 1.59
CA ASN A 31 -14.74 7.54 0.42
C ASN A 31 -14.30 6.27 -0.32
N LYS A 32 -14.49 5.10 0.30
CA LYS A 32 -14.18 3.81 -0.35
C LYS A 32 -14.95 3.58 -1.66
N GLY A 33 -16.11 4.21 -1.84
CA GLY A 33 -16.90 4.10 -3.08
C GLY A 33 -16.20 4.70 -4.31
N TYR A 34 -15.28 5.64 -4.11
CA TYR A 34 -14.47 6.22 -5.18
C TYR A 34 -13.34 5.29 -5.66
N ALA A 35 -13.06 4.18 -4.96
CA ALA A 35 -11.99 3.25 -5.34
C ALA A 35 -12.16 2.68 -6.77
N LYS A 36 -13.40 2.59 -7.27
CA LYS A 36 -13.70 2.18 -8.66
C LYS A 36 -13.20 3.16 -9.73
N GLN A 37 -12.92 4.41 -9.34
CA GLN A 37 -12.36 5.46 -10.20
C GLN A 37 -10.83 5.50 -10.10
N ILE A 38 -10.21 4.57 -9.39
CA ILE A 38 -8.77 4.50 -9.23
C ILE A 38 -8.28 3.16 -9.75
N GLU A 39 -7.42 3.24 -10.77
CA GLU A 39 -6.71 2.10 -11.29
C GLU A 39 -5.49 1.83 -10.38
N VAL A 40 -5.42 0.61 -9.85
CA VAL A 40 -4.29 0.12 -9.06
C VAL A 40 -3.73 -1.10 -9.77
N LYS A 41 -2.44 -1.07 -10.09
CA LYS A 41 -1.69 -2.22 -10.60
C LYS A 41 -0.58 -2.59 -9.63
N THR A 42 -0.39 -3.88 -9.40
CA THR A 42 0.64 -4.39 -8.51
C THR A 42 1.50 -5.41 -9.21
N TYR A 43 2.82 -5.31 -9.04
CA TYR A 43 3.79 -6.22 -9.64
C TYR A 43 4.87 -6.61 -8.63
N VAL A 44 5.50 -7.76 -8.84
CA VAL A 44 6.85 -8.03 -8.33
C VAL A 44 7.80 -8.02 -9.51
N LEU A 45 8.75 -7.09 -9.49
CA LEU A 45 9.69 -6.83 -10.58
C LEU A 45 11.14 -7.03 -10.12
N THR A 46 12.01 -7.43 -11.05
CA THR A 46 13.47 -7.39 -10.83
C THR A 46 13.99 -5.95 -10.89
N GLN A 47 15.24 -5.74 -10.47
CA GLN A 47 15.88 -4.42 -10.54
C GLN A 47 15.89 -3.85 -11.97
N GLU A 48 16.13 -4.70 -12.98
CA GLU A 48 16.18 -4.33 -14.39
C GLU A 48 14.81 -3.89 -14.90
N GLN A 49 13.74 -4.61 -14.51
CA GLN A 49 12.37 -4.27 -14.87
C GLN A 49 11.94 -2.95 -14.21
N VAL A 50 12.37 -2.69 -12.97
CA VAL A 50 12.14 -1.39 -12.32
C VAL A 50 12.86 -0.27 -13.06
N ALA A 51 14.11 -0.46 -13.47
CA ALA A 51 14.84 0.54 -14.25
C ALA A 51 14.14 0.84 -15.60
N GLN A 52 13.63 -0.20 -16.28
CA GLN A 52 12.85 -0.03 -17.50
C GLN A 52 11.55 0.73 -17.26
N LEU A 53 10.85 0.45 -16.16
CA LEU A 53 9.63 1.16 -15.79
C LEU A 53 9.85 2.67 -15.63
N PHE A 54 10.95 3.09 -15.01
CA PHE A 54 11.27 4.52 -14.88
C PHE A 54 11.80 5.16 -16.18
N THR A 55 12.30 4.34 -17.10
CA THR A 55 12.76 4.81 -18.42
C THR A 55 11.59 4.99 -19.39
N ASP A 56 10.62 4.08 -19.36
CA ASP A 56 9.39 4.14 -20.15
C ASP A 56 8.18 3.85 -19.25
N PRO A 57 7.63 4.88 -18.57
CA PRO A 57 6.53 4.72 -17.62
C PRO A 57 5.25 4.19 -18.25
N ASN A 58 5.06 4.35 -19.56
CA ASN A 58 3.85 3.91 -20.23
C ASN A 58 3.92 2.43 -20.64
N LYS A 59 5.12 1.85 -20.71
CA LYS A 59 5.30 0.44 -21.00
C LYS A 59 4.87 -0.40 -19.79
N GLU A 60 3.92 -1.30 -20.02
CA GLU A 60 3.42 -2.18 -18.99
C GLU A 60 4.47 -3.27 -18.66
N PRO A 61 4.85 -3.44 -17.38
CA PRO A 61 5.74 -4.51 -16.97
C PRO A 61 5.13 -5.89 -17.20
N ILE A 62 5.98 -6.86 -17.54
CA ILE A 62 5.59 -8.27 -17.62
C ILE A 62 5.83 -8.90 -16.24
N GLN A 63 4.77 -9.42 -15.63
CA GLN A 63 4.88 -10.14 -14.37
C GLN A 63 5.57 -11.49 -14.61
N LEU A 64 6.77 -11.65 -14.05
CA LEU A 64 7.50 -12.92 -14.07
C LEU A 64 6.86 -13.94 -13.12
N THR A 65 7.11 -15.22 -13.40
CA THR A 65 6.75 -16.33 -12.51
C THR A 65 7.57 -16.29 -11.22
N VAL A 66 7.10 -16.97 -10.18
CA VAL A 66 7.82 -17.06 -8.91
C VAL A 66 9.19 -17.72 -9.07
N GLU A 67 9.31 -18.72 -9.94
CA GLU A 67 10.58 -19.39 -10.24
C GLU A 67 11.60 -18.40 -10.84
N GLU A 68 11.18 -17.58 -11.81
CA GLU A 68 12.03 -16.57 -12.42
C GLU A 68 12.42 -15.47 -11.43
N LEU A 69 11.49 -15.01 -10.59
CA LEU A 69 11.76 -13.99 -9.58
C LEU A 69 12.73 -14.48 -8.50
N ASN A 70 12.63 -15.74 -8.09
CA ASN A 70 13.53 -16.33 -7.08
C ASN A 70 14.94 -16.58 -7.62
N LYS A 71 15.18 -16.45 -8.94
CA LYS A 71 16.53 -16.44 -9.54
C LYS A 71 17.20 -15.07 -9.49
N SER A 72 16.43 -14.00 -9.24
CA SER A 72 16.94 -12.64 -9.11
C SER A 72 17.44 -12.37 -7.69
N ASP A 73 18.57 -11.67 -7.56
CA ASP A 73 19.12 -11.26 -6.26
C ASP A 73 18.23 -10.25 -5.53
N LYS A 74 17.51 -9.41 -6.29
CA LYS A 74 16.67 -8.33 -5.75
C LYS A 74 15.35 -8.25 -6.50
N ASN A 75 14.28 -8.25 -5.71
CA ASN A 75 12.93 -8.09 -6.19
C ASN A 75 12.27 -6.90 -5.49
N TYR A 76 11.35 -6.26 -6.19
CA TYR A 76 10.65 -5.07 -5.75
C TYR A 76 9.17 -5.25 -5.93
N PHE A 77 8.40 -4.93 -4.88
CA PHE A 77 6.96 -4.80 -4.97
C PHE A 77 6.63 -3.41 -5.48
N ILE A 78 5.97 -3.36 -6.63
CA ILE A 78 5.62 -2.13 -7.32
C ILE A 78 4.12 -1.94 -7.22
N VAL A 79 3.73 -0.72 -6.83
CA VAL A 79 2.34 -0.29 -6.85
C VAL A 79 2.21 0.92 -7.74
N ARG A 80 1.40 0.79 -8.78
CA ARG A 80 1.10 1.85 -9.73
C ARG A 80 -0.32 2.30 -9.51
N VAL A 81 -0.53 3.59 -9.26
CA VAL A 81 -1.87 4.13 -8.99
C VAL A 81 -2.16 5.28 -9.92
N LYS A 82 -3.34 5.26 -10.55
CA LYS A 82 -3.82 6.27 -11.48
C LYS A 82 -5.29 6.59 -11.20
N ASN A 83 -5.63 7.88 -11.18
CA ASN A 83 -6.99 8.36 -11.05
C ASN A 83 -7.63 8.41 -12.45
N LEU A 84 -8.76 7.75 -12.61
CA LEU A 84 -9.57 7.76 -13.83
C LEU A 84 -10.75 8.72 -13.70
N GLY A 85 -11.08 9.16 -12.47
CA GLY A 85 -12.12 10.14 -12.23
C GLY A 85 -11.62 11.57 -12.23
N ASP A 86 -12.53 12.48 -11.92
CA ASP A 86 -12.38 13.94 -11.97
C ASP A 86 -12.14 14.59 -10.61
N ILE A 87 -12.25 13.82 -9.52
CA ILE A 87 -12.10 14.31 -8.15
C ILE A 87 -10.68 14.03 -7.66
N HIS A 88 -10.09 14.98 -6.93
CA HIS A 88 -8.77 14.79 -6.34
C HIS A 88 -8.85 13.71 -5.25
N ALA A 89 -7.92 12.74 -5.25
CA ALA A 89 -7.92 11.63 -4.31
C ALA A 89 -6.52 11.39 -3.70
N TRP A 90 -6.51 10.91 -2.46
CA TRP A 90 -5.30 10.53 -1.70
C TRP A 90 -5.67 9.51 -0.61
N GLY A 91 -4.70 8.80 -0.04
CA GLY A 91 -5.02 7.81 0.98
C GLY A 91 -3.88 6.87 1.36
N VAL A 92 -4.23 5.74 1.96
CA VAL A 92 -3.30 4.70 2.36
C VAL A 92 -3.75 3.37 1.77
N LEU A 93 -2.93 2.82 0.88
CA LEU A 93 -3.13 1.51 0.30
C LEU A 93 -2.42 0.45 1.15
N SER A 94 -3.16 -0.59 1.56
CA SER A 94 -2.58 -1.78 2.16
C SER A 94 -2.30 -2.80 1.09
N CYS A 95 -1.05 -3.21 0.96
CA CYS A 95 -0.65 -4.26 0.04
C CYS A 95 -0.15 -5.47 0.82
N LYS A 96 -0.54 -6.67 0.40
CA LYS A 96 -0.12 -7.91 1.05
C LYS A 96 0.50 -8.84 0.02
N ALA A 97 1.70 -9.31 0.31
CA ALA A 97 2.30 -10.47 -0.33
C ALA A 97 2.20 -11.65 0.63
N ARG A 98 1.88 -12.85 0.15
CA ARG A 98 1.60 -14.02 1.01
C ARG A 98 2.72 -14.36 2.00
N THR A 99 3.97 -14.14 1.63
CA THR A 99 5.15 -14.44 2.47
C THR A 99 5.48 -13.37 3.50
N VAL A 100 4.81 -12.22 3.42
CA VAL A 100 5.03 -11.10 4.35
C VAL A 100 3.88 -11.09 5.35
N HIS A 101 4.21 -11.26 6.63
CA HIS A 101 3.20 -11.38 7.68
C HIS A 101 2.32 -10.12 7.79
N ASN A 102 2.92 -8.94 7.66
CA ASN A 102 2.24 -7.67 7.81
C ASN A 102 2.05 -6.98 6.44
N PRO A 103 0.86 -6.45 6.13
CA PRO A 103 0.67 -5.71 4.90
C PRO A 103 1.51 -4.43 4.90
N PHE A 104 2.09 -4.11 3.74
CA PHE A 104 2.74 -2.84 3.48
C PHE A 104 1.69 -1.73 3.45
N LYS A 105 1.86 -0.69 4.27
CA LYS A 105 1.03 0.51 4.24
C LYS A 105 1.72 1.55 3.38
N ILE A 106 1.13 1.87 2.24
CA ILE A 106 1.68 2.80 1.25
C ILE A 106 0.89 4.10 1.30
N PRO A 107 1.43 5.17 1.90
CA PRO A 107 0.78 6.47 1.86
C PRO A 107 0.90 7.06 0.46
N ILE A 108 -0.24 7.37 -0.15
CA ILE A 108 -0.32 8.00 -1.47
C ILE A 108 -0.85 9.41 -1.26
N ILE A 109 0.05 10.37 -1.37
CA ILE A 109 -0.22 11.79 -1.06
C ILE A 109 -1.14 12.43 -2.10
N THR A 110 -1.04 12.00 -3.36
CA THR A 110 -1.85 12.50 -4.46
C THR A 110 -1.98 11.44 -5.55
N ILE A 111 -3.19 11.22 -6.04
CA ILE A 111 -3.48 10.32 -7.14
C ILE A 111 -3.84 11.17 -8.36
N LYS A 112 -2.96 11.13 -9.36
CA LYS A 112 -3.06 11.92 -10.59
C LYS A 112 -3.68 11.12 -11.73
N ASP A 113 -3.95 11.78 -12.84
CA ASP A 113 -4.37 11.20 -14.11
C ASP A 113 -3.27 10.39 -14.83
N GLN A 114 -2.05 10.39 -14.29
CA GLN A 114 -0.92 9.54 -14.71
C GLN A 114 -0.56 8.55 -13.59
N PHE A 115 0.09 7.45 -13.95
CA PHE A 115 0.56 6.48 -12.96
C PHE A 115 1.59 7.12 -12.02
N CYS A 116 1.29 7.08 -10.73
CA CYS A 116 2.24 7.31 -9.65
C CYS A 116 2.75 5.95 -9.17
N ASP A 117 4.06 5.74 -9.25
CA ASP A 117 4.69 4.46 -8.91
C ASP A 117 5.33 4.51 -7.52
N SER A 118 4.98 3.53 -6.68
CA SER A 118 5.61 3.28 -5.38
C SER A 118 6.44 2.00 -5.45
N VAL A 119 7.67 2.06 -4.93
CA VAL A 119 8.64 0.97 -5.01
C VAL A 119 9.02 0.51 -3.60
N ILE A 120 8.79 -0.77 -3.31
CA ILE A 120 9.15 -1.37 -2.02
C ILE A 120 10.14 -2.50 -2.29
N CYS A 121 11.30 -2.45 -1.65
CA CYS A 121 12.30 -3.50 -1.78
C CYS A 121 11.86 -4.75 -0.99
N LEU A 122 11.89 -5.91 -1.63
CA LEU A 122 11.58 -7.22 -1.03
C LEU A 122 12.85 -8.05 -0.73
N SER A 123 14.02 -7.40 -0.66
CA SER A 123 15.28 -8.09 -0.37
C SER A 123 15.17 -9.01 0.86
N GLY A 124 15.59 -10.27 0.72
CA GLY A 124 15.56 -11.27 1.79
C GLY A 124 14.21 -11.93 2.03
N VAL A 125 13.19 -11.64 1.22
CA VAL A 125 11.87 -12.28 1.28
C VAL A 125 11.73 -13.29 0.14
N VAL A 126 11.45 -14.55 0.46
CA VAL A 126 11.06 -15.56 -0.54
C VAL A 126 9.70 -15.18 -1.10
N ILE A 127 9.53 -15.20 -2.42
CA ILE A 127 8.24 -14.93 -3.05
C ILE A 127 7.49 -16.27 -3.14
N ALA A 128 6.22 -16.29 -2.72
CA ALA A 128 5.37 -17.48 -2.82
C ALA A 128 4.35 -17.36 -3.94
N GLU A 129 4.03 -18.52 -4.50
CA GLU A 129 2.97 -18.72 -5.48
C GLU A 129 1.58 -18.50 -4.88
N ALA A 130 0.70 -17.95 -5.69
CA ALA A 130 -0.74 -18.00 -5.44
C ALA A 130 -1.25 -19.44 -5.57
N LYS A 131 -2.31 -19.75 -4.82
CA LYS A 131 -2.91 -21.08 -4.86
C LYS A 131 -3.35 -21.39 -6.31
N ASN A 132 -2.74 -22.42 -6.92
CA ASN A 132 -2.96 -22.83 -8.30
C ASN A 132 -2.48 -21.82 -9.37
N SER A 133 -1.43 -21.03 -9.09
CA SER A 133 -0.84 -20.08 -10.05
C SER A 133 0.67 -20.03 -9.89
N LEU A 134 1.39 -19.94 -11.01
CA LEU A 134 2.85 -19.77 -11.04
C LEU A 134 3.30 -18.33 -10.72
N TYR A 135 2.35 -17.42 -10.54
CA TYR A 135 2.60 -16.00 -10.30
C TYR A 135 2.52 -15.65 -8.80
N PRO A 136 3.18 -14.55 -8.39
CA PRO A 136 3.16 -14.11 -7.00
C PRO A 136 1.75 -13.85 -6.47
N ASP A 137 1.48 -14.29 -5.24
CA ASP A 137 0.23 -13.99 -4.54
C ASP A 137 0.27 -12.59 -3.93
N MET A 138 -0.41 -11.65 -4.57
CA MET A 138 -0.50 -10.26 -4.18
C MET A 138 -1.95 -9.82 -4.09
N SER A 139 -2.25 -9.04 -3.05
CA SER A 139 -3.55 -8.37 -2.92
C SER A 139 -3.36 -6.97 -2.38
N TYR A 140 -4.35 -6.12 -2.61
CA TYR A 140 -4.39 -4.78 -2.05
C TYR A 140 -5.79 -4.41 -1.58
N GLU A 141 -5.85 -3.51 -0.61
CA GLU A 141 -7.09 -2.89 -0.14
C GLU A 141 -6.80 -1.44 0.29
N TRP A 142 -7.69 -0.51 -0.03
CA TRP A 142 -7.66 0.83 0.57
C TRP A 142 -7.99 0.75 2.06
N SER A 143 -7.01 1.06 2.91
CA SER A 143 -7.29 1.32 4.33
C SER A 143 -8.06 2.62 4.48
N GLU A 144 -7.58 3.64 3.77
CA GLU A 144 -8.11 5.00 3.81
C GLU A 144 -8.08 5.53 2.38
N LEU A 145 -9.19 6.07 1.89
CA LEU A 145 -9.26 6.75 0.61
C LEU A 145 -10.09 8.01 0.78
N TYR A 146 -9.48 9.16 0.58
CA TYR A 146 -10.10 10.47 0.73
C TYR A 146 -10.25 11.12 -0.64
N THR A 147 -11.26 11.97 -0.78
CA THR A 147 -11.55 12.71 -2.01
C THR A 147 -11.94 14.14 -1.72
N LYS A 148 -11.63 15.07 -2.61
CA LYS A 148 -12.06 16.48 -2.53
C LYS A 148 -12.36 17.08 -3.90
#